data_AF-A0ABD5EFR1-F1
#
_entry.id   AF-A0ABD5EFR1-F1
#
_cell.length_a   1.000
_cell.length_b   1.000
_cell.length_c   1.000
_cell.angle_alpha   90.00
_cell.angle_beta   90.00
_cell.angle_gamma   90.00
#
_symmetry.space_group_name_H-M   'P 1'
#
loop_
_entity.id
_entity.type
_entity.pdbx_description
1 polymer ?
#
loop_
_entity_poly.entity_id
_entity_poly.type
_entity_poly.pdbx_seq_one_letter_code
_entity_poly.pdbx_strand_id
1 'polypeptide(L)'
;MSGAGGEPELPAGWTSFRSEDGQTLSGAVVRGSWYATAPYAGRALDAARERLGPYAGTLECTVVADSWAELCAATAAQHEVWESLHTGDSA
;
A
#
# COMPACT_ATOMS: atom_id res chain seq x y z
N MET A 1 32.19 -4.17 8.76
CA MET A 1 31.55 -3.80 7.48
C MET A 1 30.21 -4.51 7.44
N SER A 2 29.14 -3.88 7.91
CA SER A 2 27.78 -4.41 7.81
C SER A 2 27.33 -4.18 6.38
N GLY A 3 27.00 -5.25 5.64
CA GLY A 3 26.36 -5.13 4.34
C GLY A 3 25.07 -4.32 4.51
N ALA A 4 24.78 -3.45 3.54
CA ALA A 4 23.54 -2.70 3.47
C ALA A 4 22.38 -3.67 3.21
N GLY A 5 21.94 -4.38 4.24
CA GLY A 5 20.66 -5.08 4.29
C GLY A 5 19.72 -4.25 5.15
N GLY A 6 19.32 -3.08 4.65
CA GLY A 6 18.24 -2.33 5.27
C GLY A 6 16.97 -3.17 5.20
N GLU A 7 16.26 -3.28 6.32
CA GLU A 7 14.92 -3.85 6.29
C GLU A 7 14.07 -3.05 5.27
N PRO A 8 13.24 -3.70 4.44
CA PRO A 8 12.40 -2.97 3.50
C PRO A 8 11.53 -1.95 4.26
N GLU A 9 11.41 -0.74 3.70
CA GLU A 9 10.69 0.37 4.31
C GLU A 9 9.43 0.71 3.50
N LEU A 10 8.45 1.32 4.16
CA LEU A 10 7.28 1.87 3.47
C LEU A 10 7.61 3.21 2.82
N PRO A 11 6.94 3.59 1.72
CA PRO A 11 7.03 4.92 1.15
C PRO A 11 6.66 6.00 2.16
N ALA A 12 7.22 7.19 1.98
CA ALA A 12 7.00 8.30 2.89
C ALA A 12 5.51 8.62 3.08
N GLY A 13 5.09 8.81 4.33
CA GLY A 13 3.72 9.18 4.70
C GLY A 13 2.74 8.01 4.81
N TRP A 14 3.12 6.79 4.44
CA TRP A 14 2.31 5.60 4.72
C TRP A 14 2.40 5.21 6.19
N THR A 15 1.30 4.74 6.75
CA THR A 15 1.22 4.24 8.13
C THR A 15 0.91 2.76 8.13
N SER A 16 1.50 2.00 9.05
CA SER A 16 1.26 0.56 9.17
C SER A 16 0.89 0.11 10.58
N PHE A 17 0.25 -1.04 10.64
CA PHE A 17 0.03 -1.79 11.87
C PHE A 17 -0.01 -3.29 11.58
N ARG A 18 0.18 -4.12 12.62
CA ARG A 18 0.00 -5.56 12.55
C ARG A 18 -1.21 -5.96 13.38
N SER A 19 -2.14 -6.71 12.81
CA SER A 19 -3.25 -7.26 13.59
C SER A 19 -2.77 -8.40 14.49
N GLU A 20 -3.50 -8.66 15.57
CA GLU A 20 -3.27 -9.85 16.38
C GLU A 20 -3.96 -11.07 15.74
N ASP A 21 -3.40 -12.26 15.95
CA ASP A 21 -4.03 -13.51 15.52
C ASP A 21 -5.39 -13.70 16.20
N GLY A 22 -6.43 -13.94 15.40
CA GLY A 22 -7.78 -14.14 15.93
C GLY A 22 -8.54 -12.84 16.22
N GLN A 23 -7.94 -11.67 15.94
CA GLN A 23 -8.64 -10.39 15.98
C GLN A 23 -9.73 -10.33 14.92
N THR A 24 -10.87 -9.70 15.23
CA THR A 24 -11.95 -9.48 14.25
C THR A 24 -11.89 -8.06 13.70
N LEU A 25 -11.72 -7.93 12.39
CA LEU A 25 -11.80 -6.65 11.67
C LEU A 25 -12.98 -6.71 10.68
N SER A 26 -13.93 -5.77 10.81
CA SER A 26 -15.13 -5.67 9.96
C SER A 26 -15.92 -6.99 9.83
N GLY A 27 -15.96 -7.80 10.88
CA GLY A 27 -16.67 -9.09 10.90
C GLY A 27 -15.88 -10.30 10.38
N ALA A 28 -14.65 -10.10 9.91
CA ALA A 28 -13.74 -11.18 9.51
C ALA A 28 -12.66 -11.41 10.58
N VAL A 29 -12.39 -12.68 10.90
CA VAL A 29 -11.25 -13.06 11.76
C VAL A 29 -9.98 -13.00 10.92
N VAL A 30 -9.02 -12.17 11.34
CA VAL A 30 -7.74 -11.97 10.63
C VAL A 30 -6.63 -12.77 11.29
N ARG A 31 -5.62 -13.15 10.49
CA ARG A 31 -4.53 -14.08 10.88
C ARG A 31 -3.19 -13.37 11.01
N GLY A 32 -3.09 -12.40 11.92
CA GLY A 32 -1.80 -11.82 12.25
C GLY A 32 -1.15 -11.02 11.12
N SER A 33 -1.96 -10.52 10.20
CA SER A 33 -1.54 -9.85 8.96
C SER A 33 -1.02 -8.44 9.22
N TRP A 34 -0.19 -7.97 8.30
CA TRP A 34 0.28 -6.60 8.20
C TRP A 34 -0.67 -5.75 7.36
N TYR A 35 -0.84 -4.51 7.77
CA TYR A 35 -1.66 -3.50 7.10
C TYR A 35 -0.84 -2.25 6.86
N ALA A 36 -1.01 -1.62 5.69
CA ALA A 36 -0.47 -0.30 5.38
C ALA A 36 -1.57 0.56 4.76
N THR A 37 -1.71 1.79 5.24
CA THR A 37 -2.69 2.76 4.74
C THR A 37 -1.99 3.94 4.11
N ALA A 38 -2.41 4.28 2.89
CA ALA A 38 -1.86 5.39 2.12
C ALA A 38 -2.36 6.76 2.64
N PRO A 39 -1.55 7.82 2.54
CA PRO A 39 -1.94 9.18 2.95
C PRO A 39 -2.78 9.93 1.89
N TYR A 40 -3.25 9.26 0.85
CA TYR A 40 -3.94 9.90 -0.26
C TYR A 40 -5.35 10.36 0.17
N ALA A 41 -5.77 11.57 -0.25
CA ALA A 41 -7.15 11.99 -0.09
C ALA A 41 -8.06 11.21 -1.06
N GLY A 42 -9.26 10.81 -0.64
CA GLY A 42 -10.18 9.99 -1.47
C GLY A 42 -10.39 10.53 -2.89
N ARG A 43 -10.55 11.85 -3.07
CA ARG A 43 -10.65 12.49 -4.39
C ARG A 43 -9.44 12.28 -5.30
N ALA A 44 -8.24 12.12 -4.73
CA ALA A 44 -7.02 11.85 -5.48
C ALA A 44 -6.97 10.40 -5.97
N LEU A 45 -7.54 9.45 -5.20
CA LEU A 45 -7.74 8.09 -5.70
C LEU A 45 -8.76 8.05 -6.81
N ASP A 46 -9.90 8.72 -6.66
CA ASP A 46 -10.95 8.70 -7.69
C ASP A 46 -10.42 9.24 -9.02
N ALA A 47 -9.71 10.38 -8.99
CA ALA A 47 -9.07 10.94 -10.17
C ALA A 47 -7.98 10.02 -10.78
N ALA A 48 -7.19 9.35 -9.94
CA ALA A 48 -6.21 8.36 -10.41
C ALA A 48 -6.88 7.13 -11.04
N ARG A 49 -7.99 6.65 -10.46
CA ARG A 49 -8.79 5.52 -10.96
C ARG A 49 -9.47 5.84 -12.28
N GLU A 50 -10.07 7.03 -12.42
CA GLU A 50 -10.65 7.51 -13.68
C GLU A 50 -9.61 7.52 -14.80
N ARG A 51 -8.37 7.92 -14.50
CA ARG A 51 -7.27 7.95 -15.46
C ARG A 51 -6.75 6.56 -15.84
N LEU A 52 -6.84 5.58 -14.94
CA LEU A 52 -6.41 4.19 -15.15
C LEU A 52 -7.42 3.32 -15.90
N GLY A 53 -8.68 3.76 -16.02
CA GLY A 53 -9.74 3.00 -16.73
C GLY A 53 -9.84 1.55 -16.24
N PRO A 54 -9.58 0.52 -17.09
CA PRO A 54 -9.67 -0.89 -16.69
C PRO A 54 -8.65 -1.32 -15.61
N TYR A 55 -7.60 -0.54 -15.36
CA TYR A 55 -6.62 -0.79 -14.29
C TYR A 55 -7.01 -0.12 -12.95
N ALA A 56 -8.19 0.49 -12.85
CA ALA A 56 -8.68 1.18 -11.64
C ALA A 56 -8.86 0.27 -10.40
N GLY A 57 -8.78 -1.05 -10.57
CA GLY A 57 -8.78 -2.02 -9.46
C GLY A 57 -7.41 -2.19 -8.79
N THR A 58 -6.36 -1.50 -9.24
CA THR A 58 -4.99 -1.72 -8.77
C THR A 58 -4.59 -0.85 -7.58
N LEU A 59 -5.22 0.31 -7.42
CA LEU A 59 -4.92 1.25 -6.32
C LEU A 59 -5.90 1.06 -5.17
N GLU A 60 -5.38 0.61 -4.04
CA GLU A 60 -6.10 0.50 -2.78
C GLU A 60 -5.54 1.49 -1.75
N CYS A 61 -6.40 2.10 -0.93
CA CYS A 61 -5.94 2.92 0.19
C CYS A 61 -5.33 2.09 1.31
N THR A 62 -5.64 0.80 1.36
CA THR A 62 -5.18 -0.13 2.38
C THR A 62 -4.66 -1.39 1.71
N VAL A 63 -3.39 -1.69 1.95
CA VAL A 63 -2.73 -2.94 1.55
C VAL A 63 -2.68 -3.87 2.74
N VAL A 64 -2.91 -5.16 2.49
CA VAL A 64 -2.81 -6.22 3.50
C VAL A 64 -1.86 -7.29 2.98
N ALA A 65 -0.96 -7.78 3.83
CA ALA A 65 -0.03 -8.86 3.51
C ALA A 65 0.27 -9.72 4.73
N ASP A 66 0.77 -10.94 4.51
CA ASP A 66 1.08 -11.87 5.61
C ASP A 66 2.47 -11.61 6.22
N SER A 67 3.32 -10.88 5.51
CA SER A 67 4.67 -10.51 5.96
C SER A 67 4.99 -9.03 5.73
N TRP A 68 5.95 -8.51 6.50
CA TRP A 68 6.43 -7.13 6.36
C TRP A 68 7.05 -6.86 4.98
N ALA A 69 7.86 -7.81 4.48
CA ALA A 69 8.49 -7.67 3.17
C ALA A 69 7.48 -7.62 2.02
N GLU A 70 6.45 -8.47 2.06
CA GLU A 70 5.36 -8.44 1.07
C GLU A 70 4.54 -7.15 1.16
N LEU A 71 4.28 -6.65 2.38
CA LEU A 71 3.61 -5.37 2.58
C LEU A 71 4.38 -4.24 1.91
N CYS A 72 5.68 -4.12 2.20
CA CYS A 72 6.53 -3.09 1.63
C CYS A 72 6.59 -3.18 0.10
N ALA A 73 6.71 -4.38 -0.47
CA ALA A 73 6.74 -4.57 -1.92
C ALA A 73 5.42 -4.16 -2.59
N ALA A 74 4.28 -4.60 -2.03
CA ALA A 74 2.96 -4.26 -2.55
C ALA A 74 2.66 -2.75 -2.42
N THR A 75 3.02 -2.14 -1.29
CA THR A 75 2.89 -0.71 -1.06
C THR A 75 3.79 0.11 -2.00
N ALA A 76 5.04 -0.31 -2.23
CA ALA A 76 5.94 0.37 -3.16
C ALA A 76 5.38 0.34 -4.59
N ALA A 77 4.88 -0.81 -5.05
CA ALA A 77 4.26 -0.93 -6.37
C ALA A 77 3.02 -0.01 -6.52
N GLN A 78 2.16 0.07 -5.49
CA GLN A 78 1.03 1.00 -5.51
C GLN A 78 1.46 2.47 -5.50
N HIS A 79 2.52 2.80 -4.75
CA HIS A 79 3.04 4.16 -4.69
C HIS A 79 3.64 4.60 -6.02
N GLU A 80 4.38 3.75 -6.71
CA GLU A 80 4.93 4.03 -8.05
C GLU A 80 3.82 4.32 -9.08
N VAL A 81 2.76 3.50 -9.08
CA VAL A 81 1.58 3.73 -9.94
C VAL A 81 0.92 5.07 -9.59
N TRP A 82 0.77 5.37 -8.30
CA TRP A 82 0.20 6.65 -7.87
C TRP A 82 1.06 7.85 -8.28
N GLU A 83 2.38 7.79 -8.10
CA GLU A 83 3.29 8.87 -8.46
C GLU A 83 3.24 9.15 -9.96
N SER A 84 3.32 8.12 -10.82
CA SER A 84 3.23 8.28 -12.27
C SER A 84 1.95 8.99 -12.71
N LEU A 85 0.83 8.75 -12.03
CA LEU A 85 -0.45 9.39 -12.32
C LEU A 85 -0.54 10.81 -11.76
N HIS A 86 0.09 11.08 -10.62
CA HIS A 86 -0.03 12.35 -9.90
C HIS A 86 0.97 13.41 -10.37
N THR A 87 2.20 13.03 -10.75
CA THR A 87 3.22 13.95 -11.25
C THR A 87 3.09 14.23 -12.74
N GLY A 88 2.25 13.47 -13.46
CA GLY A 88 2.00 13.66 -14.89
C GLY A 88 3.16 13.22 -15.79
N ASP A 89 4.20 12.60 -15.24
CA ASP A 89 5.29 12.00 -16.00
C ASP A 89 4.84 10.61 -16.45
N SER A 90 4.19 10.57 -17.61
CA SER A 90 4.09 9.33 -18.39
C SER A 90 5.43 9.15 -19.07
N ALA A 91 6.16 8.08 -18.72
CA ALA A 91 7.35 7.65 -19.45
C ALA A 91 7.08 7.49 -20.95
#